data_AF-A0A285TJK1-F1
#
_entry.id   AF-A0A285TJK1-F1
#
_cell.length_a   1.000
_cell.length_b   1.000
_cell.length_c   1.000
_cell.angle_alpha   90.00
_cell.angle_beta   90.00
_cell.angle_gamma   90.00
#
_symmetry.space_group_name_H-M   'P 1'
#
loop_
_entity.id
_entity.type
_entity.pdbx_description
1 polymer ?
#
loop_
_entity_poly.entity_id
_entity_poly.type
_entity_poly.pdbx_seq_one_letter_code
_entity_poly.pdbx_strand_id
1 'polypeptide(L)' 'MRKIAFVFFLLLIPASALAGNTVLKKDGKSYTLNCSNAGCFISERVSFFKSGPQKRLGAGGSANFEKWVKKLKSDGYK' A
#
# COMPACT_ATOMS: atom_id res chain seq x y z
N MET A 1 -32.07 -34.59 16.53
CA MET A 1 -30.63 -34.59 16.19
C MET A 1 -30.41 -33.70 14.97
N ARG A 2 -29.43 -32.78 15.04
CA ARG A 2 -28.73 -32.04 13.95
C ARG A 2 -29.64 -31.20 13.02
N LYS A 3 -29.97 -29.93 13.36
CA LYS A 3 -29.14 -28.73 13.11
C LYS A 3 -28.35 -28.79 11.79
N ILE A 4 -29.02 -28.62 10.65
CA ILE A 4 -28.38 -28.29 9.37
C ILE A 4 -28.41 -26.77 9.23
N ALA A 5 -27.66 -26.11 10.10
CA ALA A 5 -27.14 -24.78 9.85
C ALA A 5 -25.64 -24.96 9.60
N PHE A 6 -25.04 -24.07 8.81
CA PHE A 6 -23.60 -24.02 8.53
C PHE A 6 -23.05 -24.96 7.45
N VAL A 7 -23.39 -24.71 6.19
CA VAL A 7 -22.37 -24.78 5.12
C VAL A 7 -22.59 -23.60 4.16
N PHE A 8 -22.54 -22.39 4.71
CA PHE A 8 -22.38 -21.15 3.93
C PHE A 8 -21.18 -20.39 4.50
N PHE A 9 -20.09 -21.11 4.71
CA PHE A 9 -18.86 -20.60 5.28
C PHE A 9 -17.75 -20.77 4.25
N LEU A 10 -17.07 -19.66 3.94
CA LEU A 10 -15.74 -19.57 3.33
C LEU A 10 -15.61 -19.58 1.79
N LEU A 11 -16.33 -18.69 1.11
CA LEU A 11 -15.75 -18.00 -0.05
C LEU A 11 -15.86 -16.47 0.09
N LEU A 12 -15.59 -15.97 1.31
CA LEU A 12 -15.03 -14.62 1.45
C LEU A 12 -13.58 -14.72 0.98
N ILE A 13 -13.38 -14.69 -0.34
CA ILE A 13 -12.09 -14.36 -0.92
C ILE A 13 -11.85 -12.92 -0.46
N PRO A 14 -10.90 -12.64 0.46
CA PRO A 14 -10.60 -11.27 0.80
C PRO A 14 -10.17 -10.60 -0.50
N ALA A 15 -10.98 -9.63 -0.92
CA ALA A 15 -10.77 -8.81 -2.09
C ALA A 15 -9.29 -8.42 -2.17
N SER A 16 -8.69 -8.80 -3.29
CA SER A 16 -7.52 -8.18 -3.90
C SER A 16 -6.52 -7.59 -2.89
N ALA A 17 -5.39 -8.27 -2.73
CA ALA A 17 -4.15 -7.59 -2.37
C ALA A 17 -3.83 -6.55 -3.46
N LEU A 18 -4.53 -5.41 -3.40
CA LEU A 18 -4.26 -4.22 -4.17
C LEU A 18 -2.86 -3.80 -3.75
N ALA A 19 -1.87 -4.14 -4.58
CA ALA A 19 -0.57 -3.51 -4.49
C ALA A 19 -0.83 -1.99 -4.47
N GLY A 20 -0.71 -1.40 -3.29
CA GLY A 20 -1.16 -0.04 -3.05
C GLY A 20 -0.13 0.88 -3.65
N ASN A 21 -0.46 1.48 -4.80
CA ASN A 21 0.35 2.52 -5.42
C ASN A 21 -0.36 3.86 -5.21
N THR A 22 0.34 4.83 -4.64
CA THR A 22 -0.09 6.23 -4.70
C THR A 22 1.09 7.15 -4.93
N VAL A 23 0.81 8.28 -5.57
CA VAL A 23 1.78 9.37 -5.71
C VAL A 23 1.44 10.42 -4.68
N LEU A 24 2.42 10.73 -3.83
CA LEU A 24 2.37 11.76 -2.81
C LEU A 24 3.31 12.89 -3.20
N LYS A 25 3.02 14.12 -2.78
CA LYS A 25 3.88 15.29 -3.04
C LYS A 25 4.39 15.87 -1.74
N LYS A 26 5.69 16.14 -1.64
CA LYS A 26 6.29 16.79 -0.48
C LYS A 26 7.41 17.73 -0.94
N ASP A 27 7.43 18.95 -0.41
CA ASP A 27 8.47 19.94 -0.69
C ASP A 27 8.71 20.19 -2.20
N GLY A 28 7.63 20.26 -2.98
CA GLY A 28 7.71 20.46 -4.44
C GLY A 28 8.12 19.22 -5.25
N LYS A 29 8.43 18.11 -4.58
CA LYS A 29 8.81 16.84 -5.21
C LYS A 29 7.67 15.83 -5.16
N SER A 30 7.59 14.98 -6.18
CA SER A 30 6.64 13.87 -6.21
C SER A 30 7.31 12.60 -5.73
N TYR A 31 6.60 11.77 -4.99
CA TYR A 31 7.04 10.51 -4.42
C TYR A 31 6.01 9.43 -4.74
N THR A 32 6.43 8.27 -5.20
CA THR A 32 5.55 7.12 -5.40
C THR A 32 5.70 6.18 -4.22
N LEU A 33 4.64 6.01 -3.44
CA LEU A 33 4.51 4.94 -2.45
C LEU A 33 3.97 3.70 -3.15
N ASN A 34 4.69 2.59 -3.08
CA ASN A 34 4.28 1.29 -3.58
C ASN A 34 4.37 0.26 -2.46
N CYS A 35 3.25 -0.36 -2.11
CA CYS A 35 3.18 -1.46 -1.15
C CYS A 35 2.80 -2.75 -1.86
N SER A 36 3.76 -3.68 -1.89
CA SER A 36 3.62 -5.01 -2.49
C SER A 36 3.84 -6.09 -1.42
N ASN A 37 3.65 -7.37 -1.78
CA ASN A 37 3.85 -8.48 -0.84
C ASN A 37 5.28 -8.53 -0.23
N ALA A 38 6.28 -7.97 -0.94
CA ALA A 38 7.66 -7.85 -0.46
C ALA A 38 7.88 -6.72 0.59
N GLY A 39 6.92 -5.81 0.73
CA GLY A 39 6.99 -4.64 1.62
C GLY A 39 6.51 -3.36 0.96
N CYS A 40 6.63 -2.27 1.73
CA CYS A 40 6.33 -0.93 1.26
C CYS A 40 7.61 -0.17 0.91
N PHE A 41 7.58 0.54 -0.22
CA PHE A 41 8.68 1.27 -0.80
C PHE A 41 8.22 2.66 -1.19
N ILE A 42 9.08 3.66 -1.01
CA ILE A 42 8.86 5.02 -1.50
C ILE A 42 9.98 5.41 -2.45
N SER A 43 9.65 5.95 -3.62
CA SER A 43 10.62 6.47 -4.58
C SER A 43 10.30 7.90 -4.95
N GLU A 44 11.30 8.77 -5.00
CA GLU A 44 11.14 10.11 -5.57
C GLU A 44 10.92 10.01 -7.08
N ARG A 45 9.93 10.69 -7.64
CA ARG A 45 9.82 10.92 -9.09
C ARG A 45 10.67 12.12 -9.45
N VAL A 46 11.85 11.84 -10.00
CA VAL A 46 12.77 12.87 -10.50
C VAL A 46 12.24 13.47 -11.81
N SER A 47 11.52 12.68 -12.62
CA SER A 47 10.91 13.11 -13.88
C SER A 47 9.78 12.16 -14.31
N PHE A 48 9.01 12.52 -15.35
CA PHE A 48 7.94 11.70 -15.91
C PHE A 48 8.40 10.29 -16.32
N PHE A 49 9.66 10.13 -16.73
CA PHE A 49 10.24 8.86 -17.17
C PHE A 49 11.26 8.26 -16.19
N LYS A 50 11.64 8.99 -15.13
CA LYS A 50 12.67 8.56 -14.18
C LYS A 50 12.19 8.66 -12.75
N SER A 51 12.16 7.51 -12.10
CA SER A 51 12.07 7.41 -10.65
C SER A 51 13.47 7.29 -10.06
N GLY A 52 13.72 8.02 -8.98
CA GLY A 52 14.90 7.90 -8.16
C GLY A 52 14.93 6.58 -7.37
N PRO A 53 15.92 6.41 -6.49
CA PRO A 53 16.10 5.17 -5.75
C PRO A 53 14.86 4.85 -4.89
N GLN A 54 14.43 3.58 -4.95
CA GLN A 54 13.36 3.06 -4.10
C GLN A 54 13.89 2.85 -2.68
N LYS A 55 13.37 3.61 -1.72
CA LYS A 55 13.65 3.43 -0.31
C LYS A 55 12.62 2.49 0.30
N ARG A 56 13.07 1.37 0.86
CA ARG A 56 12.21 0.46 1.62
C ARG A 56 11.77 1.16 2.91
N LEU A 57 10.47 1.31 3.10
CA LEU A 57 9.88 1.88 4.31
C LEU A 57 9.74 0.83 5.41
N GLY A 58 9.41 -0.40 5.05
CA GLY A 58 9.31 -1.50 6.00
C GLY A 58 8.68 -2.76 5.43
N ALA A 59 8.59 -3.79 6.27
CA ALA A 59 7.78 -4.96 6.00
C ALA A 59 6.30 -4.57 6.03
N GLY A 60 5.52 -5.12 5.12
CA GLY A 60 4.08 -4.87 5.07
C GLY A 60 3.56 -4.93 3.66
N GLY A 61 2.67 -5.89 3.42
CA GLY A 61 1.89 -5.99 2.20
C GLY A 61 0.93 -4.82 2.01
N SER A 62 0.14 -4.91 0.95
CA SER A 62 -1.00 -4.02 0.64
C SER A 62 -1.85 -3.63 1.85
N ALA A 63 -2.02 -4.52 2.83
CA ALA A 63 -2.75 -4.26 4.08
C ALA A 63 -2.17 -3.12 4.95
N ASN A 64 -0.88 -2.79 4.80
CA ASN A 64 -0.24 -1.68 5.52
C ASN A 64 -0.13 -0.40 4.67
N PHE A 65 -0.63 -0.42 3.44
CA PHE A 65 -0.61 0.74 2.54
C PHE A 65 -1.28 1.95 3.19
N GLU A 66 -2.50 1.80 3.70
CA GLU A 66 -3.22 2.90 4.33
C GLU A 66 -2.50 3.47 5.56
N LYS A 67 -1.83 2.62 6.35
CA LYS A 67 -1.03 3.06 7.49
C LYS A 67 0.16 3.91 7.03
N TRP A 68 0.85 3.47 5.98
CA TRP A 68 1.96 4.22 5.39
C TRP A 68 1.50 5.52 4.72
N VAL A 69 0.37 5.51 4.02
CA VAL A 69 -0.23 6.74 3.47
C VAL A 69 -0.57 7.72 4.59
N LYS A 70 -1.25 7.29 5.65
CA LYS A 70 -1.58 8.14 6.80
C LYS A 70 -0.31 8.68 7.49
N LYS A 71 0.70 7.83 7.68
CA LYS A 71 1.98 8.22 8.26
C LYS A 71 2.69 9.26 7.41
N LEU A 72 2.83 9.02 6.11
CA LEU A 72 3.44 9.97 5.19
C LEU A 72 2.64 11.28 5.13
N LYS A 73 1.30 11.22 5.15
CA LYS A 73 0.48 12.43 5.27
C LYS A 73 0.76 13.23 6.55
N SER A 74 0.91 12.55 7.68
CA SER A 74 1.32 13.17 8.94
C SER A 74 2.73 13.77 8.88
N ASP A 75 3.64 13.17 8.11
CA ASP A 75 4.99 13.66 7.83
C ASP A 75 5.02 14.85 6.82
N GLY A 76 3.85 15.29 6.33
CA GLY A 76 3.72 16.43 5.41
C GLY A 76 3.68 16.07 3.92
N TYR A 77 3.57 14.79 3.57
CA TYR A 77 3.34 14.35 2.19
C TYR A 77 1.85 14.53 1.81
N LYS A 78 1.55 15.23 0.74
CA LYS A 78 0.18 15.58 0.32
C LYS A 78 -0.29 14.75 -0.87
#